data_AF-A0A1T3CBW1-F1
#
_entry.id   AF-A0A1T3CBW1-F1
#
_cell.length_a   1.000
_cell.length_b   1.000
_cell.length_c   1.000
_cell.angle_alpha   90.00
_cell.angle_beta   90.00
_cell.angle_gamma   90.00
#
_symmetry.space_group_name_H-M   'P 1'
#
loop_
_entity.id
_entity.type
_entity.pdbx_description
1 polymer ?
#
loop_
_entity_poly.entity_id
_entity_poly.type
_entity_poly.pdbx_seq_one_letter_code
_entity_poly.pdbx_strand_id
1 'polypeptide(L)'
;MSNSKKRAAEEAAPAKKAKKRKSKHAVDDESLDTELGLNTLFSKMDGQLLADYHAQKLARFGADLSPVELSDLAITASSITDTTSWQENRSLEKLPEFLEKFSEHPESLARAQKKKGMPHTIVVAGAGLRAADLTRALRKFSGKDSLVAKLFAKHMKVEEQVALLQNKKIGIGVGTPARLMELIDNGSLSLDKLQRLVVDASHIDQKKRGVMDMKDTMMPLARFLARKEFKDRYGDEKKPLSLLFY
;
A
#
# COMPACT_ATOMS: atom_id res chain seq x y z
N MET A 1 -68.99 25.69 -28.75
CA MET A 1 -67.83 26.58 -28.53
C MET A 1 -67.45 26.46 -27.05
N SER A 2 -66.29 25.87 -26.73
CA SER A 2 -65.11 26.57 -26.14
C SER A 2 -65.43 27.21 -24.78
N ASN A 3 -64.78 26.97 -23.63
CA ASN A 3 -63.45 26.43 -23.36
C ASN A 3 -63.36 26.00 -21.88
N SER A 4 -62.56 24.97 -21.58
CA SER A 4 -62.04 24.66 -20.24
C SER A 4 -61.06 25.75 -19.78
N LYS A 5 -60.98 26.04 -18.47
CA LYS A 5 -59.69 26.29 -17.79
C LYS A 5 -59.77 26.24 -16.26
N LYS A 6 -59.12 25.19 -15.73
CA LYS A 6 -58.62 25.01 -14.36
C LYS A 6 -57.82 26.23 -13.86
N ARG A 7 -57.97 26.58 -12.59
CA ARG A 7 -56.93 27.18 -11.73
C ARG A 7 -56.73 26.17 -10.58
N ALA A 8 -55.77 25.26 -10.63
CA ALA A 8 -54.31 25.42 -10.44
C ALA A 8 -53.98 25.87 -9.01
N ALA A 9 -53.42 24.92 -8.26
CA ALA A 9 -53.13 24.93 -6.83
C ALA A 9 -52.01 25.91 -6.44
N GLU A 10 -52.05 26.34 -5.18
CA GLU A 10 -50.98 27.09 -4.49
C GLU A 10 -49.60 26.50 -4.73
N GLU A 11 -48.65 27.37 -5.08
CA GLU A 11 -47.23 27.04 -5.23
C GLU A 11 -46.64 26.61 -3.88
N ALA A 12 -46.18 25.36 -3.85
CA ALA A 12 -45.44 24.81 -2.73
C ALA A 12 -44.10 25.54 -2.54
N ALA A 13 -43.81 25.90 -1.29
CA ALA A 13 -42.58 26.55 -0.87
C ALA A 13 -41.32 25.76 -1.30
N PRO A 14 -40.20 26.44 -1.63
CA PRO A 14 -39.00 25.79 -2.14
C PRO A 14 -38.37 24.86 -1.08
N ALA A 15 -38.27 23.57 -1.43
CA ALA A 15 -37.61 22.56 -0.63
C ALA A 15 -36.15 22.95 -0.34
N LYS A 16 -35.85 23.16 0.95
CA LYS A 16 -34.48 23.36 1.44
C LYS A 16 -33.65 22.13 1.08
N LYS A 17 -32.63 22.30 0.21
CA LYS A 17 -31.63 21.28 -0.10
C LYS A 17 -31.02 20.75 1.19
N ALA A 18 -31.31 19.50 1.53
CA ALA A 18 -30.63 18.80 2.61
C ALA A 18 -29.12 18.79 2.31
N LYS A 19 -28.33 19.48 3.13
CA LYS A 19 -26.87 19.32 3.13
C LYS A 19 -26.58 17.84 3.39
N LYS A 20 -26.11 17.11 2.37
CA LYS A 20 -25.52 15.77 2.56
C LYS A 20 -24.47 15.91 3.65
N ARG A 21 -24.70 15.27 4.81
CA ARG A 21 -23.67 15.14 5.86
C ARG A 21 -22.47 14.47 5.17
N LYS A 22 -21.36 15.20 4.97
CA LYS A 22 -20.09 14.59 4.61
C LYS A 22 -19.85 13.49 5.64
N SER A 23 -19.61 12.26 5.18
CA SER A 23 -19.13 11.19 6.03
C SER A 23 -17.93 11.72 6.81
N LYS A 24 -17.88 11.53 8.13
CA LYS A 24 -16.71 11.87 8.97
C LYS A 24 -15.42 11.16 8.51
N HIS A 25 -15.50 10.30 7.51
CA HIS A 25 -14.42 9.43 7.01
C HIS A 25 -14.21 9.55 5.51
N ALA A 26 -14.76 10.60 4.88
CA ALA A 26 -14.34 10.97 3.53
C ALA A 26 -12.91 11.52 3.64
N VAL A 27 -11.98 10.96 2.86
CA VAL A 27 -10.69 11.62 2.59
C VAL A 27 -11.03 13.02 2.09
N ASP A 28 -10.44 14.04 2.69
CA ASP A 28 -10.73 15.41 2.27
C ASP A 28 -10.28 15.57 0.82
N ASP A 29 -11.20 15.95 -0.07
CA ASP A 29 -10.97 15.95 -1.52
C ASP A 29 -9.80 16.87 -1.89
N GLU A 30 -9.50 17.86 -1.04
CA GLU A 30 -8.37 18.78 -1.16
C GLU A 30 -7.00 18.09 -1.06
N SER A 31 -6.91 16.92 -0.43
CA SER A 31 -5.66 16.17 -0.32
C SER A 31 -5.38 15.25 -1.52
N LEU A 32 -6.35 15.08 -2.41
CA LEU A 32 -6.24 14.19 -3.55
C LEU A 32 -5.82 14.97 -4.80
N ASP A 33 -4.64 14.65 -5.31
CA ASP A 33 -4.20 15.06 -6.63
C ASP A 33 -4.67 14.00 -7.65
N THR A 34 -5.79 14.28 -8.32
CA THR A 34 -6.35 13.35 -9.31
C THR A 34 -5.57 13.30 -10.62
N GLU A 35 -4.78 14.33 -10.93
CA GLU A 35 -3.97 14.36 -12.15
C GLU A 35 -2.76 13.45 -12.00
N LEU A 36 -2.10 13.50 -10.84
CA LEU A 36 -0.98 12.62 -10.51
C LEU A 36 -1.42 11.26 -9.95
N GLY A 37 -2.69 11.11 -9.60
CA GLY A 37 -3.23 9.90 -8.98
C GLY A 37 -2.65 9.67 -7.58
N LEU A 38 -2.51 10.75 -6.79
CA LEU A 38 -1.89 10.73 -5.47
C LEU A 38 -2.80 11.25 -4.37
N ASN A 39 -2.67 10.68 -3.18
CA ASN A 39 -3.16 11.21 -1.93
C ASN A 39 -1.99 11.86 -1.17
N THR A 40 -1.97 13.18 -1.17
CA THR A 40 -0.89 14.00 -0.56
C THR A 40 -0.90 13.99 0.97
N LEU A 41 -1.90 13.39 1.63
CA LEU A 41 -1.87 13.22 3.09
C LEU A 41 -0.66 12.38 3.54
N PHE A 42 -0.30 11.34 2.78
CA PHE A 42 0.78 10.43 3.16
C PHE A 42 2.17 11.07 3.17
N SER A 43 2.37 12.24 2.53
CA SER A 43 3.63 12.98 2.67
C SER A 43 3.72 13.78 3.98
N LYS A 44 2.59 14.01 4.65
CA LYS A 44 2.47 14.83 5.87
C LYS A 44 2.25 14.03 7.14
N MET A 45 2.00 12.73 7.03
CA MET A 45 1.78 11.86 8.18
C MET A 45 3.11 11.30 8.69
N ASP A 46 3.44 11.60 9.94
CA ASP A 46 4.50 10.94 10.67
C ASP A 46 4.08 9.52 11.10
N GLY A 47 4.96 8.81 11.81
CA GLY A 47 4.68 7.45 12.27
C GLY A 47 3.44 7.33 13.17
N GLN A 48 3.16 8.34 14.01
CA GLN A 48 1.99 8.33 14.89
C GLN A 48 0.70 8.51 14.08
N LEU A 49 0.67 9.51 13.21
CA LEU A 49 -0.47 9.77 12.33
C LEU A 49 -0.76 8.61 11.39
N LEU A 50 0.28 7.93 10.86
CA LEU A 50 0.11 6.73 10.04
C LEU A 50 -0.44 5.54 10.83
N ALA A 51 0.03 5.33 12.07
CA ALA A 51 -0.48 4.27 12.93
C ALA A 51 -1.96 4.51 13.29
N ASP A 52 -2.33 5.75 13.61
CA ASP A 52 -3.72 6.14 13.90
C ASP A 52 -4.62 6.00 12.65
N TYR A 53 -4.12 6.41 11.48
CA TYR A 53 -4.81 6.22 10.20
C TYR A 53 -5.02 4.72 9.90
N HIS A 54 -3.98 3.90 10.08
CA HIS A 54 -4.07 2.45 9.93
C HIS A 54 -5.10 1.84 10.88
N ALA A 55 -5.06 2.19 12.17
CA ALA A 55 -6.00 1.70 13.18
C ALA A 55 -7.45 2.09 12.84
N GLN A 56 -7.68 3.32 12.37
CA GLN A 56 -8.99 3.77 11.93
C GLN A 56 -9.52 2.94 10.74
N LYS A 57 -8.68 2.69 9.73
CA LYS A 57 -9.08 1.87 8.57
C LYS A 57 -9.33 0.42 8.97
N LEU A 58 -8.49 -0.12 9.85
CA LEU A 58 -8.63 -1.47 10.38
C LEU A 58 -9.95 -1.64 11.14
N ALA A 59 -10.28 -0.73 12.06
CA ALA A 59 -11.55 -0.75 12.78
C ALA A 59 -12.77 -0.62 11.85
N ARG A 60 -12.65 0.19 10.79
CA ARG A 60 -13.72 0.36 9.79
C ARG A 60 -13.97 -0.91 8.98
N PHE A 61 -12.92 -1.58 8.51
CA PHE A 61 -13.04 -2.70 7.57
C PHE A 61 -13.08 -4.07 8.26
N GLY A 62 -12.55 -4.17 9.48
CA GLY A 62 -12.59 -5.35 10.34
C GLY A 62 -13.68 -5.29 11.41
N ALA A 63 -14.85 -4.70 11.11
CA ALA A 63 -15.96 -4.60 12.06
C ALA A 63 -16.48 -5.98 12.55
N ASP A 64 -16.15 -7.04 11.83
CA ASP A 64 -16.41 -8.43 12.17
C ASP A 64 -15.37 -9.05 13.12
N LEU A 65 -14.26 -8.36 13.38
CA LEU A 65 -13.19 -8.81 14.27
C LEU A 65 -13.42 -8.32 15.70
N SER A 66 -13.03 -9.15 16.65
CA SER A 66 -12.97 -8.78 18.06
C SER A 66 -11.91 -7.70 18.32
N PRO A 67 -11.99 -6.97 19.45
CA PRO A 67 -10.97 -6.01 19.84
C PRO A 67 -9.55 -6.62 19.91
N VAL A 68 -9.45 -7.89 20.32
CA VAL A 68 -8.17 -8.61 20.40
C VAL A 68 -7.60 -8.87 19.01
N GLU A 69 -8.41 -9.37 18.08
CA GLU A 69 -7.99 -9.60 16.69
C GLU A 69 -7.60 -8.30 15.98
N LEU A 70 -8.31 -7.19 16.24
CA LEU A 70 -7.93 -5.87 15.73
C LEU A 70 -6.58 -5.41 16.31
N SER A 71 -6.34 -5.64 17.60
CA SER A 71 -5.05 -5.33 18.23
C SER A 71 -3.91 -6.16 17.65
N ASP A 72 -4.15 -7.43 17.33
CA ASP A 72 -3.13 -8.30 16.72
C ASP A 72 -2.72 -7.79 15.32
N LEU A 73 -3.67 -7.24 14.57
CA LEU A 73 -3.45 -6.67 13.23
C LEU A 73 -2.92 -5.24 13.23
N ALA A 74 -2.94 -4.54 14.36
CA ALA A 74 -2.47 -3.17 14.45
C ALA A 74 -0.94 -3.07 14.33
N ILE A 75 -0.47 -2.03 13.64
CA ILE A 75 0.92 -1.58 13.66
C ILE A 75 1.01 -0.31 14.51
N THR A 76 2.13 -0.14 15.21
CA THR A 76 2.35 1.00 16.11
C THR A 76 3.29 2.02 15.46
N ALA A 77 3.36 3.23 16.01
CA ALA A 77 4.24 4.28 15.49
C ALA A 77 5.71 3.84 15.42
N SER A 78 6.20 3.08 16.42
CA SER A 78 7.57 2.55 16.45
C SER A 78 7.85 1.50 15.36
N SER A 79 6.81 0.93 14.77
CA SER A 79 6.94 0.01 13.64
C SER A 79 7.21 0.75 12.32
N ILE A 80 6.88 2.04 12.24
CA ILE A 80 6.88 2.82 11.01
C ILE A 80 8.13 3.70 10.97
N THR A 81 8.86 3.63 9.87
CA THR A 81 9.96 4.56 9.62
C THR A 81 9.41 5.90 9.16
N ASP A 82 9.79 6.98 9.84
CA ASP A 82 9.39 8.33 9.47
C ASP A 82 9.99 8.73 8.12
N THR A 83 9.11 9.09 7.18
CA THR A 83 9.47 9.50 5.82
C THR A 83 9.03 10.93 5.50
N THR A 84 8.60 11.70 6.50
CA THR A 84 8.17 13.11 6.34
C THR A 84 9.29 14.02 5.84
N SER A 85 10.55 13.62 5.99
CA SER A 85 11.69 14.33 5.39
C SER A 85 11.68 14.30 3.85
N TRP A 86 10.87 13.46 3.21
CA TRP A 86 10.67 13.44 1.75
C TRP A 86 9.67 14.50 1.32
N GLN A 87 10.16 15.55 0.67
CA GLN A 87 9.37 16.73 0.27
C GLN A 87 8.89 16.68 -1.19
N GLU A 88 9.39 15.73 -1.99
CA GLU A 88 8.91 15.58 -3.37
C GLU A 88 7.60 14.79 -3.42
N ASN A 89 6.93 14.86 -4.57
CA ASN A 89 5.75 14.05 -4.81
C ASN A 89 6.08 12.56 -4.75
N ARG A 90 5.18 11.77 -4.16
CA ARG A 90 5.32 10.32 -4.06
C ARG A 90 4.76 9.63 -5.31
N SER A 91 5.16 10.14 -6.48
CA SER A 91 4.69 9.69 -7.79
C SER A 91 5.40 8.41 -8.25
N LEU A 92 4.97 7.79 -9.35
CA LEU A 92 5.63 6.57 -9.81
C LEU A 92 7.12 6.78 -10.14
N GLU A 93 7.43 7.93 -10.73
CA GLU A 93 8.75 8.31 -11.23
C GLU A 93 9.75 8.54 -10.10
N LYS A 94 9.25 8.97 -8.94
CA LYS A 94 10.05 9.35 -7.76
C LYS A 94 10.32 8.21 -6.79
N LEU A 95 9.73 7.04 -7.04
CA LEU A 95 9.89 5.88 -6.17
C LEU A 95 11.35 5.42 -6.07
N PRO A 96 12.16 5.39 -7.15
CA PRO A 96 13.55 5.00 -7.03
C PRO A 96 14.36 5.95 -6.13
N GLU A 97 14.20 7.26 -6.28
CA GLU A 97 14.88 8.26 -5.45
C GLU A 97 14.40 8.19 -3.98
N PHE A 98 13.12 7.90 -3.76
CA PHE A 98 12.59 7.66 -2.42
C PHE A 98 13.27 6.45 -1.76
N LEU A 99 13.40 5.33 -2.48
CA LEU A 99 14.11 4.17 -1.94
C LEU A 99 15.59 4.47 -1.68
N GLU A 100 16.23 5.24 -2.55
CA GLU A 100 17.62 5.66 -2.35
C GLU A 100 17.75 6.53 -1.09
N LYS A 101 16.83 7.46 -0.82
CA LYS A 101 16.86 8.30 0.38
C LYS A 101 16.71 7.51 1.68
N PHE A 102 15.80 6.52 1.70
CA PHE A 102 15.47 5.75 2.91
C PHE A 102 16.14 4.38 2.98
N SER A 103 17.22 4.17 2.22
CA SER A 103 18.10 3.02 2.35
C SER A 103 19.41 3.45 3.00
N GLU A 104 19.84 2.74 4.04
CA GLU A 104 21.16 2.96 4.66
C GLU A 104 22.30 2.85 3.65
N HIS A 105 22.14 1.95 2.67
CA HIS A 105 23.09 1.65 1.61
C HIS A 105 22.39 1.67 0.24
N PRO A 106 22.22 2.85 -0.40
CA PRO A 106 21.48 2.98 -1.66
C PRO A 106 22.05 2.11 -2.79
N GLU A 107 23.37 1.93 -2.82
CA GLU A 107 24.07 1.04 -3.77
C GLU A 107 23.70 -0.44 -3.60
N SER A 108 23.15 -0.82 -2.45
CA SER A 108 22.68 -2.17 -2.19
C SER A 108 21.35 -2.46 -2.91
N LEU A 109 20.59 -1.43 -3.32
CA LEU A 109 19.30 -1.61 -3.99
C LEU A 109 19.45 -2.36 -5.33
N ALA A 110 20.59 -2.21 -6.00
CA ALA A 110 20.89 -2.92 -7.24
C ALA A 110 21.50 -4.31 -7.04
N ARG A 111 21.75 -4.74 -5.78
CA ARG A 111 22.45 -5.98 -5.44
C ARG A 111 21.51 -6.98 -4.78
N ALA A 112 21.34 -8.15 -5.38
CA ALA A 112 20.61 -9.24 -4.74
C ALA A 112 21.49 -10.03 -3.76
N GLN A 113 20.83 -10.73 -2.85
CA GLN A 113 21.48 -11.69 -1.97
C GLN A 113 22.02 -12.89 -2.78
N LYS A 114 23.03 -13.59 -2.21
CA LYS A 114 23.61 -14.78 -2.85
C LYS A 114 22.57 -15.88 -3.04
N LYS A 115 21.68 -16.06 -2.06
CA LYS A 115 20.59 -17.05 -2.09
C LYS A 115 19.44 -16.53 -2.97
N LYS A 116 18.86 -17.44 -3.75
CA LYS A 116 17.74 -17.17 -4.66
C LYS A 116 16.45 -16.92 -3.86
N GLY A 117 15.49 -16.20 -4.44
CA GLY A 117 14.19 -15.95 -3.82
C GLY A 117 14.23 -15.12 -2.52
N MET A 118 15.31 -14.38 -2.29
CA MET A 118 15.57 -13.65 -1.03
C MET A 118 15.73 -12.14 -1.28
N PRO A 119 14.61 -11.41 -1.44
CA PRO A 119 14.66 -9.96 -1.64
C PRO A 119 15.15 -9.21 -0.39
N HIS A 120 15.82 -8.08 -0.60
CA HIS A 120 16.08 -7.11 0.46
C HIS A 120 14.93 -6.11 0.62
N THR A 121 14.11 -5.90 -0.42
CA THR A 121 12.96 -5.00 -0.39
C THR A 121 11.71 -5.70 -0.92
N ILE A 122 10.60 -5.57 -0.21
CA ILE A 122 9.28 -5.92 -0.75
C ILE A 122 8.44 -4.65 -0.87
N VAL A 123 7.89 -4.40 -2.06
CA VAL A 123 6.97 -3.31 -2.35
C VAL A 123 5.57 -3.87 -2.52
N VAL A 124 4.61 -3.31 -1.80
CA VAL A 124 3.24 -3.77 -1.70
C VAL A 124 2.31 -2.77 -2.38
N ALA A 125 1.55 -3.25 -3.35
CA ALA A 125 0.57 -2.45 -4.09
C ALA A 125 -0.85 -3.00 -3.88
N GLY A 126 -1.85 -2.11 -3.97
CA GLY A 126 -3.25 -2.51 -3.84
C GLY A 126 -3.82 -3.28 -5.04
N ALA A 127 -3.15 -3.26 -6.19
CA ALA A 127 -3.62 -3.94 -7.40
C ALA A 127 -2.46 -4.44 -8.27
N GLY A 128 -2.70 -5.52 -9.02
CA GLY A 128 -1.69 -6.10 -9.91
C GLY A 128 -1.25 -5.18 -11.06
N LEU A 129 -2.14 -4.31 -11.56
CA LEU A 129 -1.75 -3.32 -12.58
C LEU A 129 -0.74 -2.33 -11.99
N ARG A 130 -1.04 -1.76 -10.83
CA ARG A 130 -0.13 -0.85 -10.11
C ARG A 130 1.19 -1.52 -9.72
N ALA A 131 1.15 -2.78 -9.25
CA ALA A 131 2.36 -3.56 -9.00
C ALA A 131 3.25 -3.70 -10.26
N ALA A 132 2.65 -3.86 -11.44
CA ALA A 132 3.40 -3.90 -12.70
C ALA A 132 4.08 -2.56 -12.99
N ASP A 133 3.41 -1.43 -12.72
CA ASP A 133 3.95 -0.08 -12.94
C ASP A 133 5.12 0.20 -11.99
N LEU A 134 4.95 -0.09 -10.70
CA LEU A 134 6.02 0.00 -9.69
C LEU A 134 7.23 -0.88 -10.07
N THR A 135 6.99 -2.10 -10.57
CA THR A 135 8.06 -2.97 -11.06
C THR A 135 8.85 -2.32 -12.20
N ARG A 136 8.18 -1.61 -13.12
CA ARG A 136 8.84 -0.93 -14.24
C ARG A 136 9.66 0.27 -13.74
N ALA A 137 9.12 1.08 -12.84
CA ALA A 137 9.84 2.21 -12.25
C ALA A 137 11.11 1.77 -11.50
N LEU A 138 11.04 0.64 -10.80
CA LEU A 138 12.16 0.08 -10.05
C LEU A 138 13.16 -0.70 -10.90
N ARG A 139 12.94 -0.85 -12.21
CA ARG A 139 13.81 -1.65 -13.09
C ARG A 139 15.25 -1.15 -13.13
N LYS A 140 15.51 0.12 -12.80
CA LYS A 140 16.88 0.65 -12.68
C LYS A 140 17.73 -0.10 -11.65
N PHE A 141 17.09 -0.75 -10.67
CA PHE A 141 17.74 -1.60 -9.67
C PHE A 141 17.88 -3.06 -10.11
N SER A 142 17.41 -3.42 -11.31
CA SER A 142 17.67 -4.74 -11.87
C SER A 142 19.05 -4.78 -12.53
N GLY A 143 19.78 -5.86 -12.31
CA GLY A 143 21.05 -6.15 -12.97
C GLY A 143 21.14 -7.61 -13.42
N LYS A 144 22.30 -8.00 -13.96
CA LYS A 144 22.56 -9.36 -14.47
C LYS A 144 22.25 -10.46 -13.44
N ASP A 145 22.52 -10.19 -12.17
CA ASP A 145 22.37 -11.11 -11.04
C ASP A 145 21.38 -10.62 -9.97
N SER A 146 20.53 -9.63 -10.28
CA SER A 146 19.54 -9.07 -9.36
C SER A 146 18.27 -8.72 -10.12
N LEU A 147 17.18 -9.43 -9.85
CA LEU A 147 15.90 -9.19 -10.51
C LEU A 147 14.97 -8.34 -9.62
N VAL A 148 14.21 -7.45 -10.26
CA VAL A 148 12.98 -6.88 -9.70
C VAL A 148 11.81 -7.77 -10.12
N ALA A 149 11.27 -8.55 -9.19
CA ALA A 149 10.29 -9.59 -9.47
C ALA A 149 8.83 -9.09 -9.34
N LYS A 150 7.95 -9.62 -10.21
CA LYS A 150 6.51 -9.41 -10.16
C LYS A 150 5.83 -10.54 -9.38
N LEU A 151 5.23 -10.22 -8.25
CA LEU A 151 4.66 -11.16 -7.29
C LEU A 151 3.15 -10.91 -7.08
N PHE A 152 2.35 -10.98 -8.15
CA PHE A 152 0.89 -10.79 -8.14
C PHE A 152 0.17 -11.70 -9.17
N ALA A 153 -1.13 -11.93 -8.97
CA ALA A 153 -1.90 -13.01 -9.62
C ALA A 153 -2.43 -12.76 -11.05
N LYS A 154 -1.92 -11.77 -11.81
CA LYS A 154 -2.52 -11.41 -13.12
C LYS A 154 -1.85 -12.03 -14.35
N HIS A 155 -0.52 -12.08 -14.35
CA HIS A 155 0.26 -12.50 -15.53
C HIS A 155 1.14 -13.73 -15.27
N MET A 156 1.22 -14.18 -14.01
CA MET A 156 1.98 -15.37 -13.64
C MET A 156 1.20 -16.17 -12.61
N LYS A 157 1.13 -17.48 -12.82
CA LYS A 157 0.59 -18.41 -11.81
C LYS A 157 1.52 -18.46 -10.60
N VAL A 158 1.02 -18.95 -9.47
CA VAL A 158 1.85 -19.05 -8.25
C VAL A 158 3.02 -19.99 -8.50
N GLU A 159 2.83 -21.10 -9.21
CA GLU A 159 3.87 -22.09 -9.52
C GLU A 159 4.99 -21.50 -10.39
N GLU A 160 4.64 -20.63 -11.33
CA GLU A 160 5.60 -19.91 -12.16
C GLU A 160 6.43 -18.92 -11.34
N GLN A 161 5.82 -18.27 -10.34
CA GLN A 161 6.53 -17.38 -9.41
C GLN A 161 7.41 -18.17 -8.43
N VAL A 162 6.95 -19.31 -7.95
CA VAL A 162 7.76 -20.25 -7.15
C VAL A 162 8.99 -20.67 -7.96
N ALA A 163 8.81 -21.10 -9.21
CA ALA A 163 9.91 -21.47 -10.10
C ALA A 163 10.86 -20.28 -10.35
N LEU A 164 10.33 -19.06 -10.54
CA LEU A 164 11.16 -17.86 -10.67
C LEU A 164 12.02 -17.63 -9.43
N LEU A 165 11.41 -17.68 -8.23
CA LEU A 165 12.08 -17.44 -6.96
C LEU A 165 13.14 -18.51 -6.63
N GLN A 166 12.88 -19.77 -6.99
CA GLN A 166 13.84 -20.87 -6.83
C GLN A 166 15.02 -20.78 -7.80
N ASN A 167 14.87 -20.09 -8.92
CA ASN A 167 15.87 -20.05 -9.99
C ASN A 167 16.64 -18.74 -10.10
N LYS A 168 16.08 -17.62 -9.61
CA LYS A 168 16.65 -16.29 -9.76
C LYS A 168 16.94 -15.63 -8.42
N LYS A 169 18.00 -14.83 -8.41
CA LYS A 169 18.30 -13.90 -7.31
C LYS A 169 17.40 -12.68 -7.46
N ILE A 170 16.66 -12.37 -6.41
CA ILE A 170 15.71 -11.25 -6.38
C ILE A 170 16.29 -10.19 -5.46
N GLY A 171 16.44 -8.95 -5.94
CA GLY A 171 16.76 -7.81 -5.10
C GLY A 171 15.48 -7.22 -4.49
N ILE A 172 14.51 -6.93 -5.36
CA ILE A 172 13.24 -6.31 -4.99
C ILE A 172 12.08 -7.19 -5.47
N GLY A 173 11.14 -7.52 -4.56
CA GLY A 173 9.87 -8.14 -4.91
C GLY A 173 8.74 -7.11 -4.90
N VAL A 174 7.92 -7.04 -5.95
CA VAL A 174 6.80 -6.12 -6.05
C VAL A 174 5.50 -6.90 -6.25
N GLY A 175 4.54 -6.77 -5.34
CA GLY A 175 3.38 -7.66 -5.33
C GLY A 175 2.14 -7.11 -4.62
N THR A 176 1.10 -7.93 -4.63
CA THR A 176 -0.12 -7.71 -3.83
C THR A 176 -0.03 -8.50 -2.53
N PRO A 177 -0.65 -8.04 -1.42
CA PRO A 177 -0.54 -8.73 -0.13
C PRO A 177 -0.84 -10.23 -0.19
N ALA A 178 -1.96 -10.60 -0.84
CA ALA A 178 -2.38 -12.00 -0.96
C ALA A 178 -1.32 -12.91 -1.60
N ARG A 179 -0.73 -12.49 -2.74
CA ARG A 179 0.28 -13.30 -3.43
C ARG A 179 1.61 -13.29 -2.68
N LEU A 180 1.98 -12.18 -2.06
CA LEU A 180 3.18 -12.11 -1.22
C LEU A 180 3.07 -13.08 -0.03
N MET A 181 1.92 -13.12 0.65
CA MET A 181 1.67 -14.09 1.74
C MET A 181 1.78 -15.53 1.22
N GLU A 182 1.09 -15.86 0.13
CA GLU A 182 1.11 -17.21 -0.47
C GLU A 182 2.55 -17.69 -0.78
N LEU A 183 3.40 -16.81 -1.31
CA LEU A 183 4.80 -17.12 -1.64
C LEU A 183 5.71 -17.21 -0.41
N ILE A 184 5.41 -16.47 0.66
CA ILE A 184 6.11 -16.58 1.94
C ILE A 184 5.73 -17.89 2.62
N ASP A 185 4.43 -18.19 2.69
CA ASP A 185 3.88 -19.35 3.39
C ASP A 185 4.34 -20.67 2.76
N ASN A 186 4.50 -20.71 1.44
CA ASN A 186 5.07 -21.88 0.75
C ASN A 186 6.61 -21.93 0.76
N GLY A 187 7.28 -20.97 1.39
CA GLY A 187 8.74 -20.91 1.56
C GLY A 187 9.53 -20.50 0.32
N SER A 188 8.88 -20.15 -0.80
CA SER A 188 9.57 -19.71 -2.02
C SER A 188 10.13 -18.28 -1.91
N LEU A 189 9.47 -17.41 -1.15
CA LEU A 189 9.91 -16.05 -0.85
C LEU A 189 10.54 -15.99 0.55
N SER A 190 11.86 -15.95 0.63
CA SER A 190 12.58 -15.90 1.89
C SER A 190 12.64 -14.48 2.47
N LEU A 191 12.43 -14.38 3.79
CA LEU A 191 12.47 -13.13 4.55
C LEU A 191 13.81 -12.90 5.27
N ASP A 192 14.77 -13.82 5.16
CA ASP A 192 15.96 -13.87 6.02
C ASP A 192 16.80 -12.60 5.97
N LYS A 193 16.87 -11.98 4.79
CA LYS A 193 17.64 -10.76 4.49
C LYS A 193 16.75 -9.60 4.05
N LEU A 194 15.44 -9.70 4.29
CA LEU A 194 14.53 -8.58 4.04
C LEU A 194 14.94 -7.41 4.93
N GLN A 195 15.14 -6.23 4.37
CA GLN A 195 15.51 -5.01 5.09
C GLN A 195 14.35 -4.03 5.15
N ARG A 196 13.50 -4.01 4.11
CA ARG A 196 12.47 -2.97 3.93
C ARG A 196 11.17 -3.52 3.39
N LEU A 197 10.07 -3.05 3.95
CA LEU A 197 8.71 -3.13 3.40
C LEU A 197 8.28 -1.74 2.95
N VAL A 198 7.70 -1.64 1.75
CA VAL A 198 7.26 -0.36 1.18
C VAL A 198 5.81 -0.50 0.75
N VAL A 199 4.89 0.24 1.38
CA VAL A 199 3.47 0.25 1.04
C VAL A 199 3.21 1.40 0.08
N ASP A 200 2.75 1.14 -1.15
CA ASP A 200 2.31 2.17 -2.12
C ASP A 200 0.96 2.74 -1.68
N ALA A 201 1.01 3.59 -0.66
CA ALA A 201 -0.10 4.14 0.09
C ALA A 201 -0.62 5.45 -0.53
N SER A 202 0.27 6.26 -1.10
CA SER A 202 -0.09 7.53 -1.75
C SER A 202 -0.88 7.32 -3.03
N HIS A 203 -0.65 6.23 -3.77
CA HIS A 203 -1.37 6.00 -5.03
C HIS A 203 -2.88 5.83 -4.81
N ILE A 204 -3.68 6.56 -5.60
CA ILE A 204 -5.13 6.39 -5.71
C ILE A 204 -5.53 5.92 -7.12
N ASP A 205 -6.52 5.03 -7.19
CA ASP A 205 -7.09 4.59 -8.46
C ASP A 205 -8.06 5.64 -9.07
N GLN A 206 -8.60 5.32 -10.25
CA GLN A 206 -9.59 6.17 -10.94
C GLN A 206 -10.86 6.47 -10.12
N LYS A 207 -11.13 5.68 -9.06
CA LYS A 207 -12.24 5.89 -8.13
C LYS A 207 -11.80 6.57 -6.84
N LYS A 208 -10.60 7.17 -6.82
CA LYS A 208 -10.01 7.87 -5.67
C LYS A 208 -9.77 6.94 -4.46
N ARG A 209 -9.37 5.68 -4.70
CA ARG A 209 -9.11 4.69 -3.63
C ARG A 209 -7.66 4.24 -3.65
N GLY A 210 -7.00 4.31 -2.50
CA GLY A 210 -5.68 3.72 -2.28
C GLY A 210 -5.74 2.30 -1.70
N VAL A 211 -4.57 1.72 -1.44
CA VAL A 211 -4.45 0.35 -0.90
C VAL A 211 -5.15 0.19 0.46
N MET A 212 -5.32 1.27 1.22
CA MET A 212 -5.96 1.28 2.55
C MET A 212 -7.45 1.64 2.53
N ASP A 213 -8.07 1.85 1.35
CA ASP A 213 -9.43 2.42 1.24
C ASP A 213 -10.54 1.42 0.91
N MET A 214 -10.22 0.15 0.74
CA MET A 214 -11.19 -0.92 0.48
C MET A 214 -10.98 -2.09 1.43
N LYS A 215 -12.06 -2.75 1.86
CA LYS A 215 -11.96 -3.95 2.73
C LYS A 215 -11.07 -5.02 2.09
N ASP A 216 -11.25 -5.28 0.80
CA ASP A 216 -10.54 -6.34 0.05
C ASP A 216 -9.05 -6.04 -0.18
N THR A 217 -8.59 -4.81 0.05
CA THR A 217 -7.16 -4.45 -0.06
C THR A 217 -6.55 -4.17 1.31
N MET A 218 -7.27 -3.44 2.17
CA MET A 218 -6.82 -3.05 3.51
C MET A 218 -6.71 -4.26 4.44
N MET A 219 -7.67 -5.20 4.43
CA MET A 219 -7.60 -6.34 5.34
C MET A 219 -6.45 -7.30 4.99
N PRO A 220 -6.22 -7.66 3.70
CA PRO A 220 -5.01 -8.40 3.33
C PRO A 220 -3.72 -7.64 3.62
N LEU A 221 -3.69 -6.31 3.43
CA LEU A 221 -2.52 -5.49 3.79
C LEU A 221 -2.26 -5.55 5.31
N ALA A 222 -3.28 -5.35 6.14
CA ALA A 222 -3.14 -5.38 7.60
C ALA A 222 -2.62 -6.74 8.07
N ARG A 223 -3.17 -7.85 7.55
CA ARG A 223 -2.68 -9.21 7.84
C ARG A 223 -1.24 -9.41 7.38
N PHE A 224 -0.88 -8.88 6.22
CA PHE A 224 0.50 -8.96 5.72
C PHE A 224 1.47 -8.17 6.60
N LEU A 225 1.14 -6.95 7.01
CA LEU A 225 2.00 -6.11 7.86
C LEU A 225 2.09 -6.66 9.30
N ALA A 226 1.04 -7.32 9.79
CA ALA A 226 0.98 -7.90 11.13
C ALA A 226 1.59 -9.30 11.24
N ARG A 227 2.22 -9.81 10.17
CA ARG A 227 2.92 -11.11 10.22
C ARG A 227 3.95 -11.14 11.34
N LYS A 228 4.02 -12.26 12.05
CA LYS A 228 4.92 -12.43 13.20
C LYS A 228 6.38 -12.16 12.80
N GLU A 229 6.79 -12.65 11.64
CA GLU A 229 8.15 -12.47 11.09
C GLU A 229 8.52 -11.00 10.86
N PHE A 230 7.53 -10.11 10.72
CA PHE A 230 7.73 -8.67 10.61
C PHE A 230 7.62 -7.97 11.96
N LYS A 231 6.59 -8.30 12.76
CA LYS A 231 6.39 -7.71 14.10
C LYS A 231 7.57 -7.96 15.03
N ASP A 232 8.18 -9.15 14.96
CA ASP A 232 9.39 -9.50 15.72
C ASP A 232 10.61 -8.62 15.34
N ARG A 233 10.56 -7.91 14.20
CA ARG A 233 11.67 -7.12 13.64
C ARG A 233 11.42 -5.62 13.61
N TYR A 234 10.17 -5.21 13.81
CA TYR A 234 9.81 -3.80 13.93
C TYR A 234 10.41 -3.22 15.20
N GLY A 235 11.31 -2.24 15.07
CA GLY A 235 12.04 -1.67 16.19
C GLY A 235 13.13 -2.55 16.80
N ASP A 236 13.45 -3.71 16.19
CA ASP A 236 14.55 -4.56 16.66
C ASP A 236 15.91 -3.94 16.30
N GLU A 237 16.82 -3.87 17.28
CA GLU A 237 18.12 -3.21 17.11
C GLU A 237 19.12 -4.04 16.27
N LYS A 238 18.98 -5.37 16.26
CA LYS A 238 19.97 -6.28 15.65
C LYS A 238 19.61 -6.67 14.23
N LYS A 239 18.32 -6.78 13.94
CA LYS A 239 17.76 -7.20 12.66
C LYS A 239 16.52 -6.36 12.30
N PRO A 240 16.66 -5.02 12.25
CA PRO A 240 15.55 -4.13 11.98
C PRO A 240 14.87 -4.44 10.65
N LEU A 241 13.58 -4.15 10.58
CA LEU A 241 12.79 -4.13 9.35
C LEU A 241 12.13 -2.77 9.21
N SER A 242 12.54 -1.97 8.24
CA SER A 242 11.92 -0.66 8.00
C SER A 242 10.58 -0.82 7.30
N LEU A 243 9.51 -0.31 7.89
CA LEU A 243 8.22 -0.19 7.24
C LEU A 243 8.04 1.24 6.75
N LEU A 244 8.03 1.41 5.43
CA LEU A 244 7.89 2.68 4.74
C LEU A 244 6.50 2.74 4.10
N PHE A 245 5.81 3.86 4.29
CA PHE A 245 4.65 4.20 3.47
C PHE A 245 5.17 5.11 2.38
N TYR A 246 4.87 4.77 1.12
CA TYR A 246 5.19 5.55 -0.09
C TYR A 246 3.91 6.13 -0.65
#